data_AF-N9ZFX1-F1
#
_entry.id   AF-N9ZFX1-F1
#
_cell.length_a   1.000
_cell.length_b   1.000
_cell.length_c   1.000
_cell.angle_alpha   90.00
_cell.angle_beta   90.00
_cell.angle_gamma   90.00
#
_symmetry.space_group_name_H-M   'P 1'
#
loop_
_entity.id
_entity.type
_entity.pdbx_description
1 polymer ?
#
loop_
_entity_poly.entity_id
_entity_poly.type
_entity_poly.pdbx_seq_one_letter_code
_entity_poly.pdbx_strand_id
1 'polypeptide(L)' 'MKVNGKNESIKCTIKNCAYNAQSEDYCTLEAIKVGTHEMNPTKKECTDCESFVNKAQ' A
#
# COMPACT_ATOMS: atom_id res chain seq x y z
N MET A 1 14.23 4.74 1.26
CA MET A 1 15.20 3.92 2.03
C MET A 1 14.41 3.11 3.04
N LYS A 2 14.60 1.78 3.06
CA LYS A 2 13.98 0.93 4.07
C LYS A 2 14.81 0.92 5.35
N VAL A 3 14.14 0.96 6.50
CA VAL A 3 14.74 0.77 7.82
C VAL A 3 14.14 -0.50 8.38
N ASN A 4 14.95 -1.50 8.71
CA ASN A 4 14.48 -2.80 9.24
C ASN A 4 13.41 -3.48 8.36
N GLY A 5 13.57 -3.42 7.03
CA GLY A 5 12.68 -4.11 6.07
C GLY A 5 11.34 -3.41 5.78
N LYS A 6 11.00 -2.35 6.52
CA LYS A 6 9.83 -1.50 6.26
C LYS A 6 10.25 -0.20 5.56
N ASN A 7 9.35 0.34 4.76
CA ASN A 7 9.45 1.67 4.18
C ASN A 7 8.61 2.63 5.03
N GLU A 8 9.27 3.45 5.84
CA GLU A 8 8.63 4.41 6.75
C GLU A 8 7.89 5.55 6.01
N SER A 9 8.15 5.71 4.71
CA SER A 9 7.43 6.65 3.85
C SER A 9 6.10 6.10 3.32
N ILE A 10 5.83 4.80 3.47
CA ILE A 10 4.62 4.16 2.95
C ILE A 10 3.90 3.46 4.11
N LYS A 11 2.96 4.17 4.73
CA LYS A 11 2.10 3.60 5.77
C LYS A 11 1.11 2.61 5.17
N CYS A 12 0.98 1.46 5.79
CA CYS A 12 0.02 0.44 5.40
C CYS A 12 -0.54 -0.19 6.68
N THR A 13 -1.81 0.06 6.96
CA THR A 13 -2.53 -0.56 8.10
C THR A 13 -3.26 -1.85 7.69
N ILE A 14 -3.29 -2.15 6.38
CA ILE A 14 -4.02 -3.27 5.80
C ILE A 14 -3.26 -4.58 6.09
N LYS A 15 -3.72 -5.34 7.09
CA LYS A 15 -3.02 -6.53 7.59
C LYS A 15 -2.98 -7.70 6.61
N ASN A 16 -3.95 -7.79 5.71
CA ASN A 16 -3.96 -8.78 4.63
C ASN A 16 -3.25 -8.29 3.35
N CYS A 17 -2.57 -7.14 3.36
CA CYS A 17 -1.66 -6.78 2.28
C CYS A 17 -0.39 -7.66 2.34
N ALA A 18 -0.04 -8.28 1.22
CA ALA A 18 1.15 -9.14 1.09
C ALA A 18 2.46 -8.37 1.39
N TYR A 19 2.45 -7.05 1.24
CA TYR A 19 3.58 -6.16 1.49
C TYR A 19 3.51 -5.43 2.83
N ASN A 20 2.55 -5.75 3.70
CA ASN A 20 2.50 -5.15 5.03
C ASN A 20 3.67 -5.67 5.91
N ALA A 21 4.34 -4.78 6.64
CA ALA A 21 5.45 -5.10 7.53
C ALA A 21 5.04 -5.92 8.78
N GLN A 22 3.76 -6.29 8.90
CA GLN A 22 3.11 -7.11 9.92
C GLN A 22 3.21 -6.53 11.34
N SER A 23 4.43 -6.51 11.89
CA SER A 23 4.79 -5.98 13.21
C SER A 23 4.54 -4.48 13.32
N GLU A 24 4.50 -3.77 12.20
CA GLU A 24 4.25 -2.33 12.14
C GLU A 24 3.32 -1.95 10.98
N ASP A 25 2.70 -0.77 11.07
CA ASP A 25 1.75 -0.26 10.07
C ASP A 25 2.45 0.42 8.87
N TYR A 26 3.43 -0.28 8.30
CA TYR A 26 4.20 0.16 7.14
C TYR A 26 4.20 -0.87 6.02
N CYS A 27 4.50 -0.43 4.81
CA CYS A 27 4.68 -1.28 3.64
C CYS A 27 6.15 -1.67 3.49
N THR A 28 6.43 -2.78 2.81
CA THR A 28 7.78 -3.26 2.47
C THR A 28 8.13 -2.96 1.01
N LEU A 29 7.32 -2.20 0.28
CA LEU A 29 7.65 -1.73 -1.07
C LEU A 29 8.53 -0.48 -1.02
N GLU A 30 9.40 -0.28 -2.02
CA GLU A 30 10.16 0.99 -2.16
C GLU A 30 9.27 2.11 -2.71
N ALA A 31 8.30 1.77 -3.55
CA ALA A 31 7.35 2.69 -4.16
C ALA A 31 5.98 2.00 -4.28
N ILE A 32 4.92 2.81 -4.30
CA ILE A 32 3.56 2.36 -4.61
C ILE A 32 3.06 3.08 -5.85
N LYS A 33 2.16 2.43 -6.58
CA LYS A 33 1.38 3.05 -7.64
C LYS A 33 -0.01 3.36 -7.08
N VAL A 34 -0.35 4.65 -7.08
CA VAL A 34 -1.71 5.12 -6.81
C VAL A 34 -2.40 5.27 -8.15
N GLY A 35 -3.57 4.67 -8.29
CA GLY A 35 -4.37 4.69 -9.49
C GLY A 35 -5.85 4.89 -9.18
N THR A 36 -6.68 4.59 -10.16
CA THR A 36 -8.13 4.75 -10.06
C THR A 36 -8.79 3.90 -11.13
N HIS A 37 -10.02 3.44 -10.86
CA HIS A 37 -10.88 2.80 -11.84
C HIS A 37 -11.85 3.79 -12.52
N GLU A 38 -11.74 5.08 -12.21
CA GLU A 38 -12.54 6.15 -12.80
C GLU A 38 -11.68 7.05 -13.71
N MET A 39 -12.31 7.79 -14.63
CA MET A 39 -11.58 8.69 -15.53
C MET A 39 -11.00 9.92 -14.80
N ASN A 40 -11.72 10.45 -13.80
CA ASN A 40 -11.35 11.67 -13.06
C ASN A 40 -11.79 11.56 -11.59
N PRO A 41 -11.02 10.87 -10.73
CA PRO A 41 -11.38 10.67 -9.33
C PRO A 41 -11.35 12.00 -8.56
N THR A 42 -12.42 12.26 -7.82
CA THR A 42 -12.55 13.46 -6.96
C THR A 42 -12.63 13.13 -5.47
N LYS A 43 -12.76 11.84 -5.15
CA LYS A 43 -12.92 11.33 -3.80
C LYS A 43 -11.81 10.33 -3.50
N LYS A 44 -11.38 10.27 -2.23
CA LYS A 44 -10.34 9.33 -1.79
C LYS A 44 -10.75 7.87 -2.01
N GLU A 45 -12.04 7.59 -1.91
CA GLU A 45 -12.61 6.24 -2.09
C GLU A 45 -12.50 5.75 -3.54
N CYS A 46 -12.29 6.66 -4.50
CA CYS A 46 -12.07 6.34 -5.91
C CYS A 46 -10.56 6.23 -6.23
N THR A 47 -9.68 6.37 -5.23
CA THR A 47 -8.23 6.32 -5.39
C THR A 47 -7.70 4.99 -4.83
N ASP A 48 -7.14 4.18 -5.71
CA ASP A 48 -6.74 2.81 -5.41
C ASP A 48 -5.23 2.71 -5.23
N CYS A 49 -4.76 1.87 -4.29
CA CYS A 49 -3.37 1.45 -4.27
C CYS A 49 -3.21 0.24 -5.21
N GLU A 50 -2.81 0.48 -6.45
CA GLU A 50 -2.64 -0.57 -7.46
C GLU A 50 -1.48 -1.53 -7.14
N SER A 51 -0.62 -1.18 -6.18
CA SER A 51 0.41 -2.08 -5.65
C SER A 51 -0.11 -3.01 -4.55
N PHE A 52 -1.38 -2.91 -4.15
CA PHE A 52 -1.97 -3.82 -3.18
C PHE A 52 -2.09 -5.24 -3.76
N VAL A 53 -1.61 -6.22 -2.99
CA VAL A 53 -1.83 -7.65 -3.26
C VAL A 53 -2.37 -8.26 -1.98
N ASN A 54 -3.47 -9.00 -2.06
CA ASN A 54 -3.99 -9.72 -0.91
C ASN A 54 -3.10 -10.94 -0.62
N LYS A 55 -2.69 -11.13 0.63
CA LYS A 55 -1.84 -12.25 1.08
C LYS A 55 -2.46 -13.64 0.83
N ALA A 56 -3.77 -13.72 0.66
CA ALA A 56 -4.51 -14.96 0.42
C ALA A 56 -4.67 -15.32 -1.07
N GLN A 57 -4.18 -14.48 -1.99
CA GLN A 57 -4.23 -14.72 -3.44
C GLN A 57 -2.97 -15.43 -3.95
#